data_AF-A0A9Q4GX22-F1
#
_entry.id   AF-A0A9Q4GX22-F1
#
_cell.length_a   1.000
_cell.length_b   1.000
_cell.length_c   1.000
_cell.angle_alpha   90.00
_cell.angle_beta   90.00
_cell.angle_gamma   90.00
#
_symmetry.space_group_name_H-M   'P 1'
#
loop_
_entity.id
_entity.type
_entity.pdbx_description
1 polymer ?
#
loop_
_entity_poly.entity_id
_entity_poly.type
_entity_poly.pdbx_seq_one_letter_code
_entity_poly.pdbx_strand_id
1 'polypeptide(L)'
;MSEIDIKSFDYNDIGRAYDFKSPLPEGEYFALELTSPVPPGAVPVVDEDSGICIGYLYGFSGVYDVYDATGEYLGKYELPLESPLIDPLDIILIGGWFIKNGLKLVTLLKAGGSSLVKAGSIKLTEHLVSLLRGRLKLGLSPRTLKFTPKAAAHMAEAERYVPITIIEKAIRYGKRGIDAKGRSALVLKRYTINIKKYRYPSTTKNLQGKNINEIKEYTLEVVVDERAWTVTHFMYK
;
A
#
# COMPACT_ATOMS: atom_id res chain seq x y z
N MET A 1 8.81 -30.79 -22.15
CA MET A 1 8.70 -30.38 -20.73
C MET A 1 10.06 -29.86 -20.32
N SER A 2 10.24 -28.54 -20.24
CA SER A 2 11.49 -27.93 -19.77
C SER A 2 11.54 -28.01 -18.26
N GLU A 3 12.52 -28.74 -17.73
CA GLU A 3 12.89 -28.72 -16.31
C GLU A 3 13.08 -27.27 -15.86
N ILE A 4 12.32 -26.87 -14.86
CA ILE A 4 12.56 -25.61 -14.14
C ILE A 4 13.79 -25.87 -13.28
N ASP A 5 14.93 -25.35 -13.72
CA ASP A 5 16.18 -25.33 -12.96
C ASP A 5 15.98 -24.46 -11.70
N ILE A 6 15.58 -25.07 -10.59
CA ILE A 6 15.52 -24.42 -9.29
C ILE A 6 16.96 -24.29 -8.80
N LYS A 7 17.66 -23.25 -9.25
CA LYS A 7 18.98 -22.88 -8.70
C LYS A 7 18.90 -22.84 -7.17
N SER A 8 19.80 -23.57 -6.53
CA SER A 8 19.99 -23.55 -5.09
C SER A 8 20.23 -22.12 -4.62
N PHE A 9 19.54 -21.73 -3.54
CA PHE A 9 19.67 -20.40 -2.94
C PHE A 9 21.11 -20.21 -2.45
N ASP A 10 21.83 -19.24 -3.03
CA ASP A 10 23.16 -18.87 -2.59
C ASP A 10 23.06 -18.01 -1.31
N TYR A 11 23.46 -18.61 -0.19
CA TYR A 11 23.48 -17.95 1.12
C TYR A 11 24.56 -16.85 1.23
N ASN A 12 25.47 -16.73 0.26
CA ASN A 12 26.47 -15.66 0.20
C ASN A 12 25.97 -14.41 -0.56
N ASP A 13 24.75 -14.42 -1.10
CA ASP A 13 24.19 -13.20 -1.69
C ASP A 13 23.79 -12.22 -0.57
N ILE A 14 24.69 -11.27 -0.31
CA ILE A 14 24.65 -10.26 0.77
C ILE A 14 23.43 -9.31 0.75
N GLY A 15 22.52 -9.47 -0.22
CA GLY A 15 21.35 -8.63 -0.41
C GLY A 15 21.71 -7.26 -0.97
N ARG A 16 20.80 -6.68 -1.76
CA ARG A 16 20.98 -5.35 -2.37
C ARG A 16 19.81 -4.45 -2.00
N ALA A 17 20.06 -3.14 -2.00
CA ALA A 17 18.98 -2.16 -1.94
C ALA A 17 18.32 -2.08 -3.32
N TYR A 18 17.00 -1.95 -3.34
CA TYR A 18 16.22 -1.82 -4.57
C TYR A 18 15.24 -0.66 -4.40
N ASP A 19 14.95 0.02 -5.51
CA ASP A 19 13.84 0.96 -5.61
C ASP A 19 12.71 0.27 -6.37
N PHE A 20 11.68 -0.15 -5.64
CA PHE A 20 10.54 -0.86 -6.22
C PHE A 20 9.42 0.12 -6.56
N LYS A 21 8.85 -0.03 -7.75
CA LYS A 21 7.58 0.59 -8.13
C LYS A 21 6.47 -0.43 -8.03
N SER A 22 5.29 0.04 -7.63
CA SER A 22 4.09 -0.79 -7.57
C SER A 22 3.77 -1.40 -8.94
N PRO A 23 3.74 -2.75 -9.08
CA PRO A 23 3.21 -3.42 -10.26
C PRO A 23 1.69 -3.65 -10.16
N LEU A 24 1.02 -3.13 -9.13
CA LEU A 24 -0.40 -3.35 -8.91
C LEU A 24 -1.22 -2.76 -10.07
N PRO A 25 -2.29 -3.46 -10.50
CA PRO A 25 -3.28 -2.90 -11.40
C PRO A 25 -3.90 -1.61 -10.86
N GLU A 26 -4.44 -0.81 -11.76
CA GLU A 26 -5.17 0.40 -11.41
C GLU A 26 -6.31 0.09 -10.42
N GLY A 27 -6.42 0.92 -9.38
CA GLY A 27 -7.43 0.77 -8.33
C GLY A 27 -7.17 -0.36 -7.32
N GLU A 28 -6.05 -1.07 -7.44
CA GLU A 28 -5.56 -1.96 -6.37
C GLU A 28 -4.57 -1.24 -5.45
N TYR A 29 -4.74 -1.43 -4.15
CA TYR A 29 -3.81 -0.90 -3.16
C TYR A 29 -3.84 -1.69 -1.85
N PHE A 30 -2.77 -1.58 -1.08
CA PHE A 30 -2.70 -2.13 0.28
C PHE A 30 -3.07 -1.07 1.32
N ALA A 31 -3.69 -1.48 2.41
CA ALA A 31 -3.85 -0.65 3.60
C ALA A 31 -3.41 -1.43 4.85
N LEU A 32 -2.93 -0.67 5.84
CA LEU A 32 -2.71 -1.17 7.18
C LEU A 32 -4.04 -1.41 7.88
N GLU A 33 -4.00 -2.22 8.92
CA GLU A 33 -5.14 -2.38 9.83
C GLU A 33 -5.38 -1.04 10.57
N LEU A 34 -6.63 -0.61 10.61
CA LEU A 34 -7.03 0.58 11.34
C LEU A 34 -6.98 0.28 12.85
N THR A 35 -6.22 1.08 13.59
CA THR A 35 -6.23 1.05 15.06
C THR A 35 -7.31 1.98 15.62
N SER A 36 -7.67 3.01 14.85
CA SER A 36 -8.77 3.93 15.16
C SER A 36 -9.78 3.95 14.00
N PRO A 37 -11.09 3.94 14.28
CA PRO A 37 -12.09 3.99 13.23
C PRO A 37 -12.07 5.35 12.54
N VAL A 38 -12.13 5.33 11.21
CA VAL A 38 -12.35 6.54 10.39
C VAL A 38 -13.84 6.72 10.11
N PRO A 39 -14.33 7.96 9.90
CA PRO A 39 -15.74 8.20 9.60
C PRO A 39 -16.23 7.40 8.38
N PRO A 40 -17.49 6.91 8.40
CA PRO A 40 -18.08 6.27 7.22
C PRO A 40 -18.07 7.21 6.01
N GLY A 41 -17.58 6.71 4.88
CA GLY A 41 -17.43 7.49 3.65
C GLY A 41 -16.12 8.27 3.53
N ALA A 42 -15.20 8.13 4.50
CA ALA A 42 -13.83 8.59 4.35
C ALA A 42 -13.17 7.94 3.11
N VAL A 43 -12.31 8.71 2.45
CA VAL A 43 -11.69 8.35 1.19
C VAL A 43 -10.20 8.10 1.41
N PRO A 44 -9.67 6.93 1.03
CA PRO A 44 -8.26 6.57 1.17
C PRO A 44 -7.40 7.40 0.23
N VAL A 45 -6.29 7.91 0.74
CA VAL A 45 -5.24 8.59 -0.01
C VAL A 45 -4.20 7.54 -0.41
N VAL A 46 -4.10 7.20 -1.69
CA VAL A 46 -3.21 6.12 -2.17
C VAL A 46 -1.95 6.69 -2.83
N ASP A 47 -0.79 6.28 -2.33
CA ASP A 47 0.50 6.54 -2.98
C ASP A 47 0.72 5.56 -4.13
N GLU A 48 0.51 6.00 -5.37
CA GLU A 48 0.60 5.14 -6.55
C GLU A 48 2.00 4.58 -6.81
N ASP A 49 3.05 5.32 -6.42
CA ASP A 49 4.43 4.85 -6.58
C ASP A 49 4.66 3.54 -5.81
N SER A 50 4.01 3.39 -4.65
CA SER A 50 4.18 2.25 -3.75
C SER A 50 2.93 1.37 -3.62
N GLY A 51 1.78 1.78 -4.13
CA GLY A 51 0.52 1.02 -4.06
C GLY A 51 -0.02 0.86 -2.64
N ILE A 52 0.23 1.83 -1.75
CA ILE A 52 -0.25 1.79 -0.35
C ILE A 52 -1.15 3.00 -0.03
N CYS A 53 -2.19 2.77 0.77
CA CYS A 53 -2.95 3.81 1.46
C CYS A 53 -2.05 4.49 2.51
N ILE A 54 -1.83 5.79 2.35
CA ILE A 54 -1.00 6.61 3.25
C ILE A 54 -1.84 7.44 4.24
N GLY A 55 -3.16 7.46 4.09
CA GLY A 55 -4.08 8.18 4.97
C GLY A 55 -5.51 8.18 4.45
N TYR A 56 -6.39 8.90 5.13
CA TYR A 56 -7.79 9.06 4.74
C TYR A 56 -8.23 10.52 4.86
N LEU A 57 -9.15 10.93 3.99
CA LEU A 57 -9.82 12.23 4.03
C LEU A 57 -11.31 12.05 4.28
N TYR A 58 -11.87 12.91 5.12
CA TYR A 58 -13.31 13.00 5.34
C TYR A 58 -13.73 14.47 5.40
N GLY A 59 -14.84 14.85 4.78
CA GLY A 59 -15.29 16.24 4.77
C GLY A 59 -16.10 16.54 3.52
N PHE A 60 -16.25 17.82 3.21
CA PHE A 60 -16.84 18.36 1.98
C PHE A 60 -16.52 19.87 1.92
N SER A 61 -16.79 20.50 0.77
CA SER A 61 -16.64 21.93 0.51
C SER A 61 -15.21 22.46 0.63
N GLY A 62 -14.21 21.70 0.17
CA GLY A 62 -12.81 22.13 0.12
C GLY A 62 -12.07 22.12 1.47
N VAL A 63 -12.72 21.66 2.55
CA VAL A 63 -12.10 21.46 3.86
C VAL A 63 -12.27 19.99 4.27
N TYR A 64 -11.15 19.35 4.59
CA TYR A 64 -11.11 17.93 4.93
C TYR A 64 -10.46 17.68 6.28
N ASP A 65 -11.08 16.83 7.07
CA ASP A 65 -10.46 16.13 8.18
C ASP A 65 -9.49 15.08 7.62
N VAL A 66 -8.24 15.14 8.06
CA VAL A 66 -7.16 14.25 7.64
C VAL A 66 -6.89 13.21 8.72
N TYR A 67 -6.77 11.95 8.29
CA TYR A 67 -6.41 10.82 9.13
C TYR A 67 -5.17 10.14 8.54
N ASP A 68 -4.31 9.58 9.38
CA ASP A 68 -3.19 8.77 8.90
C ASP A 68 -3.62 7.36 8.47
N ALA A 69 -2.67 6.56 7.97
CA ALA A 69 -2.91 5.21 7.47
C ALA A 69 -3.45 4.22 8.51
N THR A 70 -3.41 4.56 9.80
CA THR A 70 -3.95 3.77 10.91
C THR A 70 -5.28 4.32 11.44
N GLY A 71 -5.73 5.47 10.90
CA GLY A 71 -6.98 6.12 11.26
C GLY A 71 -6.87 7.15 12.37
N GLU A 72 -5.65 7.54 12.80
CA GLU A 72 -5.51 8.62 13.78
C GLU A 72 -5.80 9.97 13.12
N TYR A 73 -6.59 10.81 13.79
CA TYR A 73 -6.89 12.17 13.32
C TYR A 73 -5.66 13.07 13.42
N LEU A 74 -5.35 13.78 12.33
CA LEU A 74 -4.20 14.68 12.23
C LEU A 74 -4.58 16.16 12.25
N GLY A 75 -5.81 16.50 11.84
CA GLY A 75 -6.28 17.88 11.77
C GLY A 75 -7.12 18.17 10.53
N LYS A 76 -7.46 19.45 10.36
CA LYS A 76 -8.14 19.95 9.17
C LYS A 76 -7.13 20.38 8.11
N TYR A 77 -7.50 20.18 6.85
CA TYR A 77 -6.74 20.59 5.69
C TYR A 77 -7.69 21.28 4.70
N GLU A 78 -7.35 22.51 4.34
CA GLU A 78 -8.07 23.29 3.35
C GLU A 78 -7.36 23.19 2.01
N LEU A 79 -8.10 22.96 0.94
CA LEU A 79 -7.54 23.05 -0.40
C LEU A 79 -7.15 24.51 -0.69
N PRO A 80 -6.05 24.73 -1.42
CA PRO A 80 -5.77 26.06 -1.97
C PRO A 80 -6.91 26.50 -2.88
N LEU A 81 -7.29 27.79 -2.81
CA LEU A 81 -8.41 28.41 -3.55
C LEU A 81 -8.36 28.23 -5.09
N GLU A 82 -7.19 27.91 -5.65
CA GLU A 82 -7.01 27.54 -7.07
C GLU A 82 -7.38 26.08 -7.38
N SER A 83 -8.05 25.39 -6.46
CA SER A 83 -8.68 24.10 -6.71
C SER A 83 -9.72 24.18 -7.85
N PRO A 84 -9.91 23.11 -8.62
CA PRO A 84 -10.90 23.09 -9.70
C PRO A 84 -12.28 23.55 -9.18
N LEU A 85 -13.11 24.14 -10.06
CA LEU A 85 -14.50 24.55 -9.77
C LEU A 85 -15.42 23.43 -9.21
N ILE A 86 -14.91 22.22 -9.08
CA ILE A 86 -15.60 21.00 -8.64
C ILE A 86 -14.90 20.51 -7.37
N ASP A 87 -15.66 20.27 -6.31
CA ASP A 87 -15.14 19.72 -5.04
C ASP A 87 -14.45 18.37 -5.29
N PRO A 88 -13.23 18.14 -4.75
CA PRO A 88 -12.55 16.85 -4.86
C PRO A 88 -13.42 15.64 -4.50
N LEU A 89 -14.28 15.73 -3.49
CA LEU A 89 -15.17 14.63 -3.12
C LEU A 89 -16.39 14.48 -4.04
N ASP A 90 -16.74 15.52 -4.79
CA ASP A 90 -17.75 15.44 -5.85
C ASP A 90 -17.22 14.71 -7.09
N ILE A 91 -15.92 14.83 -7.39
CA ILE A 91 -15.23 14.07 -8.46
C ILE A 91 -15.15 12.57 -8.12
N ILE A 92 -15.16 12.23 -6.84
CA ILE A 92 -15.00 10.86 -6.33
C ILE A 92 -16.32 10.06 -6.36
N LEU A 93 -17.45 10.71 -6.66
CA LEU A 93 -18.76 10.07 -6.68
C LEU A 93 -19.07 9.31 -7.99
N ILE A 94 -18.24 9.41 -9.03
CA ILE A 94 -18.60 8.93 -10.37
C ILE A 94 -17.35 8.38 -11.11
N GLY A 95 -17.42 7.12 -11.56
CA GLY A 95 -16.24 6.31 -11.92
C GLY A 95 -15.67 6.46 -13.34
N GLY A 96 -14.33 6.33 -13.45
CA GLY A 96 -13.57 5.72 -14.57
C GLY A 96 -13.22 6.54 -15.82
N TRP A 97 -11.92 6.91 -15.97
CA TRP A 97 -11.01 6.88 -17.15
C TRP A 97 -9.88 7.92 -16.99
N PHE A 98 -8.60 7.51 -16.96
CA PHE A 98 -7.45 8.40 -16.77
C PHE A 98 -6.69 8.70 -18.08
N ILE A 99 -6.28 9.96 -18.27
CA ILE A 99 -5.34 10.36 -19.33
C ILE A 99 -3.92 10.30 -18.76
N LYS A 100 -3.08 9.40 -19.31
CA LYS A 100 -1.64 9.34 -19.02
C LYS A 100 -0.97 10.63 -19.50
N ASN A 101 -0.37 11.38 -18.57
CA ASN A 101 0.78 12.25 -18.82
C ASN A 101 1.55 12.50 -17.49
N GLY A 102 2.53 11.63 -17.22
CA GLY A 102 3.81 11.98 -16.56
C GLY A 102 3.84 12.72 -15.20
N LEU A 103 2.77 12.76 -14.40
CA LEU A 103 2.75 13.50 -13.13
C LEU A 103 2.32 12.59 -11.97
N LYS A 104 3.11 12.56 -10.88
CA LYS A 104 2.87 11.72 -9.69
C LYS A 104 1.49 12.01 -9.10
N LEU A 105 0.59 11.04 -9.23
CA LEU A 105 -0.81 11.14 -8.84
C LEU A 105 -1.03 10.43 -7.50
N VAL A 106 -1.88 11.00 -6.66
CA VAL A 106 -2.38 10.36 -5.45
C VAL A 106 -3.90 10.23 -5.61
N THR A 107 -4.38 8.99 -5.73
CA THR A 107 -5.77 8.70 -6.04
C THR A 107 -6.59 8.52 -4.77
N LEU A 108 -7.80 9.12 -4.76
CA LEU A 108 -8.79 9.09 -3.70
C LEU A 108 -9.95 8.16 -4.10
N LEU A 109 -10.17 7.03 -3.40
CA LEU A 109 -11.13 5.96 -3.81
C LEU A 109 -12.29 5.75 -2.82
N LYS A 110 -13.49 6.29 -3.08
CA LYS A 110 -14.62 6.16 -2.14
C LYS A 110 -15.30 4.80 -2.18
N ALA A 111 -15.63 4.30 -1.00
CA ALA A 111 -16.55 3.20 -0.80
C ALA A 111 -18.00 3.59 -1.19
N GLY A 112 -18.48 3.04 -2.30
CA GLY A 112 -19.88 2.86 -2.62
C GLY A 112 -20.64 4.08 -3.18
N GLY A 113 -20.80 4.15 -4.51
CA GLY A 113 -21.86 4.95 -5.15
C GLY A 113 -21.98 4.63 -6.63
N SER A 114 -23.18 4.30 -7.12
CA SER A 114 -23.45 3.96 -8.52
C SER A 114 -23.57 5.22 -9.38
N SER A 115 -22.65 5.44 -10.32
CA SER A 115 -22.89 5.96 -11.68
C SER A 115 -21.56 6.12 -12.42
N LEU A 116 -21.64 5.91 -13.74
CA LEU A 116 -20.54 6.03 -14.69
C LEU A 116 -20.17 7.50 -14.91
N VAL A 117 -18.88 7.78 -15.10
CA VAL A 117 -18.19 8.98 -15.66
C VAL A 117 -17.12 9.64 -14.76
N LYS A 118 -15.86 9.55 -15.24
CA LYS A 118 -14.67 10.45 -15.05
C LYS A 118 -14.36 10.97 -13.64
N ALA A 119 -13.52 10.23 -12.91
CA ALA A 119 -12.78 10.77 -11.77
C ALA A 119 -11.43 11.34 -12.24
N GLY A 120 -11.28 12.66 -12.19
CA GLY A 120 -10.02 13.36 -12.39
C GLY A 120 -9.09 13.18 -11.20
N SER A 121 -7.79 13.14 -11.47
CA SER A 121 -6.74 13.17 -10.46
C SER A 121 -6.76 14.45 -9.64
N ILE A 122 -6.94 14.34 -8.33
CA ILE A 122 -6.83 15.51 -7.43
C ILE A 122 -5.35 15.71 -7.12
N LYS A 123 -4.80 16.87 -7.50
CA LYS A 123 -3.50 17.30 -7.01
C LYS A 123 -3.65 17.69 -5.54
N LEU A 124 -3.59 16.71 -4.63
CA LEU A 124 -3.29 17.00 -3.24
C LEU A 124 -1.96 17.76 -3.22
N THR A 125 -1.83 18.75 -2.35
CA THR A 125 -0.55 19.46 -2.25
C THR A 125 0.53 18.47 -1.88
N GLU A 126 1.73 18.66 -2.44
CA GLU A 126 2.89 17.86 -2.09
C GLU A 126 3.15 17.87 -0.57
N HIS A 127 2.74 18.95 0.12
CA HIS A 127 2.79 19.06 1.57
C HIS A 127 1.94 18.00 2.29
N LEU A 128 0.66 17.85 1.92
CA LEU A 128 -0.22 16.84 2.55
C LEU A 128 0.30 15.42 2.29
N VAL A 129 0.72 15.13 1.06
CA VAL A 129 1.28 13.82 0.68
C VAL A 129 2.58 13.55 1.46
N SER A 130 3.46 14.55 1.58
CA SER A 130 4.70 14.48 2.36
C SER A 130 4.41 14.23 3.84
N LEU A 131 3.44 14.94 4.41
CA LEU A 131 2.99 14.77 5.81
C LEU A 131 2.50 13.33 6.05
N LEU A 132 1.61 12.82 5.18
CA LEU A 132 1.08 11.46 5.30
C LEU A 132 2.16 10.39 5.11
N ARG A 133 3.06 10.55 4.13
CA ARG A 133 4.23 9.67 3.96
C ARG A 133 5.15 9.71 5.18
N GLY A 134 5.36 10.90 5.76
CA GLY A 134 6.12 11.10 6.99
C GLY A 134 5.50 10.35 8.16
N ARG A 135 4.19 10.53 8.39
CA ARG A 135 3.41 9.82 9.41
C ARG A 135 3.46 8.31 9.23
N LEU A 136 3.29 7.82 8.01
CA LEU A 136 3.38 6.39 7.70
C LEU A 136 4.76 5.80 8.09
N LYS A 137 5.84 6.55 7.84
CA LYS A 137 7.21 6.16 8.18
C LYS A 137 7.60 6.39 9.63
N LEU A 138 6.74 6.98 10.45
CA LEU A 138 7.05 7.20 11.86
C LEU A 138 7.37 5.88 12.57
N GLY A 139 8.44 5.94 13.35
CA GLY A 139 8.97 4.81 14.10
C GLY A 139 9.48 3.66 13.23
N LEU A 140 9.71 3.86 11.93
CA LEU A 140 10.51 2.94 11.12
C LEU A 140 12.00 3.25 11.26
N SER A 141 12.85 2.29 10.89
CA SER A 141 14.30 2.48 10.92
C SER A 141 14.73 3.34 9.72
N PRO A 142 15.69 4.27 9.86
CA PRO A 142 16.26 4.96 8.70
C PRO A 142 17.12 4.03 7.83
N ARG A 143 17.39 2.79 8.29
CA ARG A 143 18.22 1.82 7.57
C ARG A 143 17.46 1.29 6.34
N THR A 144 18.10 1.37 5.19
CA THR A 144 17.59 0.78 3.95
C THR A 144 17.56 -0.74 4.06
N LEU A 145 16.36 -1.31 3.88
CA LEU A 145 16.16 -2.75 3.83
C LEU A 145 16.76 -3.33 2.53
N LYS A 146 17.49 -4.43 2.64
CA LYS A 146 18.04 -5.16 1.49
C LYS A 146 17.16 -6.33 1.12
N PHE A 147 17.27 -6.80 -0.13
CA PHE A 147 16.55 -7.97 -0.62
C PHE A 147 17.50 -8.93 -1.31
N THR A 148 17.24 -10.23 -1.16
CA THR A 148 17.85 -11.24 -2.02
C THR A 148 17.27 -11.13 -3.44
N PRO A 149 17.97 -11.60 -4.48
CA PRO A 149 17.44 -11.54 -5.85
C PRO A 149 16.09 -12.22 -6.00
N LYS A 150 15.87 -13.33 -5.28
CA LYS A 150 14.60 -14.05 -5.31
C LYS A 150 13.46 -13.25 -4.67
N ALA A 151 13.71 -12.64 -3.50
CA ALA A 151 12.72 -11.76 -2.88
C ALA A 151 12.44 -10.52 -3.74
N ALA A 152 13.48 -9.93 -4.34
CA ALA A 152 13.35 -8.80 -5.25
C ALA A 152 12.56 -9.17 -6.52
N ALA A 153 12.76 -10.36 -7.09
CA ALA A 153 12.00 -10.83 -8.25
C ALA A 153 10.50 -10.93 -7.94
N HIS A 154 10.12 -11.40 -6.74
CA HIS A 154 8.72 -11.43 -6.32
C HIS A 154 8.09 -10.04 -6.20
N MET A 155 8.86 -8.98 -5.93
CA MET A 155 8.36 -7.61 -5.92
C MET A 155 7.99 -7.10 -7.32
N ALA A 156 8.43 -7.74 -8.40
CA ALA A 156 8.02 -7.38 -9.76
C ALA A 156 6.68 -8.01 -10.18
N GLU A 157 6.20 -9.03 -9.44
CA GLU A 157 4.97 -9.75 -9.75
C GLU A 157 3.79 -9.18 -8.95
N ALA A 158 2.73 -8.69 -9.61
CA ALA A 158 1.58 -8.06 -8.94
C ALA A 158 0.87 -8.95 -7.90
N GLU A 159 0.86 -10.26 -8.12
CA GLU A 159 0.28 -11.25 -7.20
C GLU A 159 1.13 -11.50 -5.97
N ARG A 160 2.42 -11.15 -6.00
CA ARG A 160 3.37 -11.33 -4.90
C ARG A 160 3.78 -10.02 -4.26
N TYR A 161 3.70 -8.89 -4.97
CA TYR A 161 4.18 -7.58 -4.54
C TYR A 161 3.60 -7.07 -3.22
N VAL A 162 4.47 -6.66 -2.29
CA VAL A 162 4.10 -6.00 -1.03
C VAL A 162 4.84 -4.65 -0.93
N PRO A 163 4.18 -3.53 -0.58
CA PRO A 163 4.87 -2.27 -0.35
C PRO A 163 5.99 -2.40 0.71
N ILE A 164 7.18 -1.85 0.43
CA ILE A 164 8.34 -1.93 1.34
C ILE A 164 7.96 -1.45 2.75
N THR A 165 7.19 -0.38 2.86
CA THR A 165 6.75 0.18 4.13
C THR A 165 5.96 -0.81 4.98
N ILE A 166 5.17 -1.70 4.35
CA ILE A 166 4.47 -2.77 5.05
C ILE A 166 5.45 -3.83 5.56
N ILE A 167 6.46 -4.19 4.77
CA ILE A 167 7.52 -5.12 5.18
C ILE A 167 8.29 -4.54 6.39
N GLU A 168 8.63 -3.26 6.36
CA GLU A 168 9.28 -2.56 7.47
C GLU A 168 8.40 -2.53 8.73
N LYS A 169 7.10 -2.24 8.57
CA LYS A 169 6.12 -2.31 9.68
C LYS A 169 6.01 -3.72 10.24
N ALA A 170 6.04 -4.76 9.41
CA ALA A 170 6.02 -6.16 9.86
C ALA A 170 7.23 -6.47 10.75
N ILE A 171 8.42 -6.04 10.34
CA ILE A 171 9.66 -6.26 11.11
C ILE A 171 9.65 -5.48 12.43
N ARG A 172 9.15 -4.23 12.41
CA ARG A 172 9.19 -3.34 13.57
C ARG A 172 8.09 -3.60 14.59
N TYR A 173 6.86 -3.83 14.12
CA TYR A 173 5.64 -3.86 14.92
C TYR A 173 4.84 -5.15 14.78
N GLY A 174 5.21 -6.02 13.84
CA GLY A 174 4.56 -7.32 13.68
C GLY A 174 4.88 -8.29 14.82
N LYS A 175 4.22 -9.44 14.78
CA LYS A 175 4.45 -10.53 15.74
C LYS A 175 5.69 -11.30 15.33
N ARG A 176 6.64 -11.47 16.26
CA ARG A 176 7.81 -12.31 16.04
C ARG A 176 7.43 -13.79 16.19
N GLY A 177 7.67 -14.56 15.13
CA GLY A 177 7.45 -16.00 15.10
C GLY A 177 8.68 -16.82 15.52
N ILE A 178 8.57 -18.13 15.37
CA ILE A 178 9.69 -19.05 15.58
C ILE A 178 10.74 -18.81 14.49
N ASP A 179 12.00 -18.67 14.92
CA ASP A 179 13.15 -18.49 14.04
C ASP A 179 13.22 -19.63 13.00
N ALA A 180 13.38 -19.27 11.73
CA ALA A 180 13.56 -20.24 10.66
C ALA A 180 15.03 -20.70 10.64
N LYS A 181 15.26 -21.94 11.07
CA LYS A 181 16.55 -22.62 10.95
C LYS A 181 16.57 -23.36 9.60
N GLY A 182 17.28 -22.79 8.63
CA GLY A 182 17.48 -23.43 7.33
C GLY A 182 18.52 -24.54 7.40
N ARG A 183 18.96 -25.02 6.22
CA ARG A 183 20.10 -25.95 6.09
C ARG A 183 21.46 -25.28 6.31
N SER A 184 21.49 -23.94 6.38
CA SER A 184 22.66 -23.13 6.70
C SER A 184 22.69 -22.82 8.21
N ALA A 185 23.88 -22.53 8.76
CA ALA A 185 24.03 -22.04 10.14
C ALA A 185 23.40 -20.66 10.40
N LEU A 186 22.83 -20.02 9.36
CA LEU A 186 22.10 -18.76 9.46
C LEU A 186 20.72 -18.96 10.09
N VAL A 187 20.49 -18.27 11.20
CA VAL A 187 19.20 -18.21 11.90
C VAL A 187 18.42 -17.02 11.37
N LEU A 188 17.38 -17.28 10.57
CA LEU A 188 16.53 -16.24 10.00
C LEU A 188 15.38 -15.93 10.96
N LYS A 189 15.02 -14.66 11.06
CA LYS A 189 13.90 -14.19 11.88
C LYS A 189 12.63 -14.09 11.06
N ARG A 190 11.51 -14.46 11.67
CA ARG A 190 10.19 -14.46 11.03
C ARG A 190 9.28 -13.47 11.73
N TYR A 191 8.63 -12.62 10.94
CA TYR A 191 7.69 -11.60 11.38
C TYR A 191 6.37 -11.75 10.66
N THR A 192 5.25 -11.52 11.35
CA THR A 192 3.93 -11.50 10.73
C THR A 192 3.13 -10.25 11.06
N ILE A 193 2.32 -9.78 10.10
CA ILE A 193 1.39 -8.66 10.28
C ILE A 193 0.14 -8.87 9.43
N ASN A 194 -1.00 -8.38 9.90
CA ASN A 194 -2.24 -8.37 9.12
C ASN A 194 -2.23 -7.19 8.17
N ILE A 195 -2.69 -7.42 6.94
CA ILE A 195 -2.84 -6.38 5.92
C ILE A 195 -4.14 -6.58 5.15
N LYS A 196 -4.62 -5.49 4.55
CA LYS A 196 -5.77 -5.52 3.64
C LYS A 196 -5.33 -5.12 2.25
N LYS A 197 -5.79 -5.84 1.23
CA LYS A 197 -5.66 -5.48 -0.17
C LYS A 197 -7.04 -5.12 -0.71
N TYR A 198 -7.16 -3.92 -1.25
CA TYR A 198 -8.38 -3.39 -1.84
C TYR A 198 -8.29 -3.42 -3.35
N ARG A 199 -9.44 -3.61 -4.02
CA ARG A 199 -9.59 -3.46 -5.47
C ARG A 199 -10.82 -2.63 -5.81
N TYR A 200 -10.60 -1.56 -6.57
CA TYR A 200 -11.60 -0.65 -7.12
C TYR A 200 -11.50 -0.55 -8.65
N PRO A 201 -12.61 -0.40 -9.37
CA PRO A 201 -13.91 -1.01 -9.09
C PRO A 201 -13.83 -2.53 -9.31
N SER A 202 -14.33 -3.34 -8.38
CA SER A 202 -14.39 -4.80 -8.64
C SER A 202 -15.49 -5.13 -9.67
N THR A 203 -15.28 -6.20 -10.43
CA THR A 203 -16.25 -6.74 -11.40
C THR A 203 -17.46 -7.38 -10.74
N THR A 204 -17.41 -7.62 -9.42
CA THR A 204 -18.52 -8.17 -8.66
C THR A 204 -19.58 -7.10 -8.45
N LYS A 205 -20.82 -7.40 -8.83
CA LYS A 205 -21.96 -6.50 -8.64
C LYS A 205 -22.83 -6.98 -7.47
N ASN A 206 -23.33 -6.06 -6.66
CA ASN A 206 -24.37 -6.38 -5.69
C ASN A 206 -25.71 -6.68 -6.40
N LEU A 207 -26.73 -7.09 -5.64
CA LEU A 207 -28.09 -7.35 -6.15
C LEU A 207 -28.73 -6.13 -6.86
N GLN A 208 -28.16 -4.94 -6.71
CA GLN A 208 -28.60 -3.69 -7.34
C GLN A 208 -27.71 -3.29 -8.55
N GLY A 209 -26.83 -4.20 -9.02
CA GLY A 209 -25.98 -3.98 -10.18
C GLY A 209 -24.76 -3.07 -9.95
N LYS A 210 -24.47 -2.70 -8.70
CA LYS A 210 -23.37 -1.81 -8.32
C LYS A 210 -22.11 -2.60 -8.00
N ASN A 211 -20.98 -2.18 -8.56
CA ASN A 211 -19.68 -2.77 -8.27
C ASN A 211 -19.39 -2.71 -6.76
N ILE A 212 -19.13 -3.87 -6.14
CA ILE A 212 -18.70 -3.96 -4.75
C ILE A 212 -17.18 -3.86 -4.69
N ASN A 213 -16.65 -3.24 -3.65
CA ASN A 213 -15.21 -3.24 -3.42
C ASN A 213 -14.79 -4.63 -2.96
N GLU A 214 -13.78 -5.20 -3.59
CA GLU A 214 -13.20 -6.46 -3.12
C GLU A 214 -12.14 -6.11 -2.07
N ILE A 215 -12.34 -6.63 -0.86
CA ILE A 215 -11.39 -6.51 0.25
C ILE A 215 -10.88 -7.91 0.55
N LYS A 216 -9.58 -8.10 0.43
CA LYS A 216 -8.90 -9.33 0.84
C LYS A 216 -8.04 -9.03 2.06
N GLU A 217 -8.22 -9.83 3.09
CA GLU A 217 -7.40 -9.77 4.29
C GLU A 217 -6.36 -10.88 4.20
N TYR A 218 -5.11 -10.53 4.51
CA TYR A 218 -3.98 -11.45 4.45
C TYR A 218 -3.16 -11.35 5.73
N THR A 219 -2.55 -12.46 6.12
CA THR A 219 -1.42 -12.41 7.06
C THR A 219 -0.14 -12.42 6.24
N LEU A 220 0.58 -11.30 6.22
CA LEU A 220 1.91 -11.23 5.62
C LEU A 220 2.92 -11.90 6.54
N GLU A 221 3.70 -12.83 6.01
CA GLU A 221 4.90 -13.35 6.64
C GLU A 221 6.15 -12.77 5.96
N VAL A 222 7.10 -12.28 6.76
CA VAL A 222 8.40 -11.75 6.30
C VAL A 222 9.52 -12.50 7.01
N VAL A 223 10.50 -12.97 6.23
CA VAL A 223 11.70 -13.66 6.72
C VAL A 223 12.94 -12.82 6.43
N VAL A 224 13.73 -12.56 7.47
CA VAL A 224 14.84 -11.60 7.44
C VAL A 224 16.10 -12.19 8.07
N ASP A 225 17.24 -11.93 7.45
CA ASP A 225 18.54 -11.97 8.12
C ASP A 225 18.80 -10.62 8.79
N GLU A 226 18.65 -10.56 10.12
CA GLU A 226 18.84 -9.32 10.89
C GLU A 226 20.30 -8.86 10.98
N ARG A 227 21.28 -9.73 10.71
CA ARG A 227 22.69 -9.33 10.72
C ARG A 227 22.98 -8.35 9.57
N ALA A 228 22.41 -8.64 8.41
CA ALA A 228 22.58 -7.84 7.19
C ALA A 228 21.37 -6.94 6.87
N TRP A 229 20.25 -7.10 7.60
CA TRP A 229 18.95 -6.49 7.31
C TRP A 229 18.46 -6.83 5.90
N THR A 230 18.55 -8.10 5.56
CA THR A 230 18.21 -8.62 4.22
C THR A 230 16.94 -9.45 4.30
N VAL A 231 15.89 -9.02 3.59
CA VAL A 231 14.68 -9.80 3.35
C VAL A 231 15.03 -10.94 2.43
N THR A 232 14.96 -12.16 2.97
CA THR A 232 15.24 -13.38 2.23
C THR A 232 13.98 -13.92 1.55
N HIS A 233 12.82 -13.71 2.17
CA HIS A 233 11.54 -14.19 1.67
C HIS A 233 10.36 -13.43 2.30
N PHE A 234 9.23 -13.39 1.60
CA PHE A 234 7.95 -12.95 2.13
C PHE A 234 6.81 -13.65 1.38
N MET A 235 5.67 -13.85 2.03
CA MET A 235 4.49 -14.49 1.44
C MET A 235 3.20 -14.05 2.13
N TYR A 236 2.09 -14.14 1.40
CA TYR A 236 0.74 -14.07 1.95
C TYR A 236 0.32 -15.43 2.50
N LYS A 237 -0.41 -15.41 3.61
CA LYS A 237 -1.24 -16.50 4.09
C LYS A 237 -2.70 -16.07 4.08
#